data_AF-A0A838I5V9-F1
#
_entry.id   AF-A0A838I5V9-F1
#
_cell.length_a   1.000
_cell.length_b   1.000
_cell.length_c   1.000
_cell.angle_alpha   90.00
_cell.angle_beta   90.00
_cell.angle_gamma   90.00
#
_symmetry.space_group_name_H-M   'P 1'
#
loop_
_entity.id
_entity.type
_entity.pdbx_description
1 polymer ?
#
loop_
_entity_poly.entity_id
_entity_poly.type
_entity_poly.pdbx_seq_one_letter_code
_entity_poly.pdbx_strand_id
1 'polypeptide(L)' 'MTTITCKIPDEVGARLEAVARQRRVPKSQIVREALAASFRKNKTKVSAFDLIKDVCGIAKGGPKDYASHPKYLKGFGEA' A
#
# COMPACT_ATOMS: atom_id res chain seq x y z
N MET A 1 18.33 -1.28 -14.62
CA MET A 1 18.44 -1.89 -13.28
C MET A 1 19.70 -1.36 -12.63
N THR A 2 19.66 -1.02 -11.34
CA THR A 2 20.85 -0.64 -10.57
C THR A 2 21.31 -1.84 -9.74
N THR A 3 22.60 -2.16 -9.77
CA THR A 3 23.18 -3.26 -9.00
C THR A 3 23.65 -2.75 -7.65
N ILE A 4 23.31 -3.49 -6.59
CA ILE A 4 23.83 -3.24 -5.24
C ILE A 4 24.58 -4.50 -4.77
N THR A 5 25.68 -4.28 -4.06
CA THR A 5 26.42 -5.36 -3.37
C THR A 5 26.28 -5.14 -1.88
N CYS A 6 25.82 -6.14 -1.14
CA CYS A 6 25.72 -6.09 0.31
C CYS A 6 26.18 -7.39 0.92
N LYS A 7 26.82 -7.31 2.10
CA LYS A 7 27.12 -8.48 2.92
C LYS A 7 25.85 -8.86 3.69
N ILE A 8 25.55 -10.15 3.74
CA ILE A 8 24.45 -10.69 4.54
C ILE A 8 24.98 -11.85 5.38
N PRO A 9 24.39 -12.12 6.57
CA PRO A 9 24.73 -13.31 7.34
C PRO A 9 24.46 -14.60 6.55
N ASP A 10 25.29 -15.61 6.75
CA ASP A 10 25.20 -16.89 6.01
C ASP A 10 23.84 -17.56 6.18
N GLU A 11 23.26 -17.50 7.37
CA GLU A 11 21.92 -18.02 7.67
C GLU A 11 20.83 -17.37 6.80
N VAL A 12 20.95 -16.07 6.56
CA VAL A 12 20.02 -15.31 5.70
C VAL A 12 20.20 -15.72 4.24
N GLY A 13 21.45 -15.92 3.81
CA GLY A 13 21.78 -16.42 2.48
C GLY A 13 21.19 -17.81 2.23
N ALA A 14 21.36 -18.74 3.17
CA ALA A 14 20.82 -20.10 3.09
C ALA A 14 19.28 -20.09 3.02
N ARG A 15 18.63 -19.26 3.84
CA ARG A 15 17.16 -19.12 3.81
C ARG A 15 16.68 -18.52 2.48
N LEU A 16 17.38 -17.53 1.94
CA LEU A 16 17.06 -16.92 0.65
C LEU A 16 17.13 -17.96 -0.48
N GLU A 17 18.15 -18.81 -0.49
CA GLU A 17 18.32 -19.91 -1.46
C GLU A 17 17.17 -20.93 -1.37
N ALA A 18 16.81 -21.35 -0.15
CA ALA A 18 15.71 -22.29 0.08
C ALA A 18 14.38 -21.74 -0.45
N VAL A 19 14.06 -20.48 -0.17
CA VAL A 19 12.83 -19.83 -0.64
C VAL A 19 12.84 -19.65 -2.17
N ALA A 20 13.98 -19.28 -2.75
CA ALA A 20 14.16 -19.17 -4.20
C ALA A 20 13.86 -20.49 -4.91
N ARG A 21 14.44 -21.59 -4.38
CA ARG A 21 14.21 -22.94 -4.89
C ARG A 21 12.75 -23.38 -4.74
N GLN A 22 12.14 -23.15 -3.57
CA GLN A 22 10.75 -23.50 -3.33
C GLN A 22 9.80 -22.77 -4.29
N ARG A 23 10.03 -21.47 -4.52
CA ARG A 23 9.19 -20.63 -5.39
C ARG A 23 9.56 -20.72 -6.87
N ARG A 24 10.68 -21.38 -7.22
CA ARG A 24 11.25 -21.44 -8.58
C ARG A 24 11.46 -20.06 -9.21
N VAL A 25 11.97 -19.11 -8.43
CA VAL A 25 12.28 -17.74 -8.86
C VAL A 25 13.72 -17.39 -8.51
N PRO A 26 14.36 -16.45 -9.23
CA PRO A 26 15.72 -16.04 -8.91
C PRO A 26 15.77 -15.32 -7.55
N LYS A 27 16.86 -15.52 -6.79
CA LYS A 27 17.10 -14.84 -5.50
C LYS A 27 16.90 -13.33 -5.57
N SER A 28 17.34 -12.71 -6.66
CA SER A 28 17.23 -11.27 -6.86
C SER A 28 15.78 -10.79 -6.91
N GLN A 29 14.83 -11.62 -7.36
CA GLN A 29 13.41 -11.30 -7.32
C GLN A 29 12.91 -11.23 -5.87
N ILE A 30 13.25 -12.22 -5.04
CA ILE A 30 12.86 -12.24 -3.62
C ILE A 30 13.45 -11.03 -2.88
N VAL A 31 14.71 -10.68 -3.13
CA VAL A 31 15.35 -9.50 -2.52
C VAL A 31 14.62 -8.22 -2.93
N ARG A 32 14.29 -8.06 -4.22
CA ARG A 32 13.51 -6.90 -4.70
C ARG A 32 12.12 -6.82 -4.06
N GLU A 33 11.41 -7.94 -3.97
CA GLU A 33 10.09 -8.02 -3.33
C GLU A 33 10.17 -7.64 -1.84
N ALA A 34 11.16 -8.16 -1.12
CA ALA A 34 11.38 -7.87 0.30
C ALA A 34 11.69 -6.38 0.53
N LEU A 35 12.56 -5.79 -0.29
CA LEU A 35 12.87 -4.36 -0.25
C LEU A 35 11.63 -3.51 -0.53
N ALA A 36 10.89 -3.82 -1.59
CA ALA A 36 9.66 -3.11 -1.94
C ALA A 36 8.60 -3.19 -0.82
N ALA A 37 8.43 -4.36 -0.20
CA ALA A 37 7.54 -4.55 0.93
C ALA A 37 7.97 -3.73 2.16
N SER A 38 9.28 -3.67 2.44
CA SER A 38 9.84 -2.84 3.52
C SER A 38 9.55 -1.35 3.30
N PHE A 39 9.76 -0.85 2.09
CA PHE A 39 9.47 0.55 1.76
C PHE A 39 7.97 0.88 1.81
N ARG A 40 7.09 -0.07 1.48
CA ARG A 40 5.64 0.11 1.64
C ARG A 40 5.23 0.26 3.10
N LYS A 41 5.86 -0.48 4.02
CA LYS A 41 5.61 -0.35 5.47
C LYS A 41 6.06 1.01 6.01
N ASN A 42 7.06 1.62 5.37
CA ASN A 42 7.56 2.96 5.68
C ASN A 42 6.82 4.08 4.94
N LYS A 43 5.76 3.80 4.17
CA LYS A 43 4.88 4.89 3.73
C LYS A 43 4.29 5.52 5.00
N THR A 44 4.55 6.81 5.15
CA THR A 44 3.92 7.65 6.17
C THR A 44 2.43 7.31 6.17
N LYS A 45 1.85 7.07 7.35
CA LYS A 45 0.41 6.94 7.49
C LYS A 45 -0.22 8.24 7.00
N VAL A 46 -0.53 8.29 5.71
CA VAL A 46 -1.26 9.39 5.11
C VAL A 46 -2.69 9.27 5.57
N SER A 47 -3.26 10.38 6.01
CA SER A 47 -4.66 10.39 6.42
C SER A 47 -5.54 10.07 5.21
N ALA A 48 -6.75 9.55 5.45
CA ALA A 48 -7.72 9.38 4.36
C ALA A 48 -7.96 10.70 3.61
N PHE A 49 -7.88 11.83 4.32
CA PHE A 49 -7.96 13.17 3.75
C PHE A 49 -6.82 13.45 2.76
N ASP A 50 -5.57 13.12 3.10
CA ASP A 50 -4.41 13.34 2.21
C ASP A 50 -4.53 12.60 0.88
N LEU A 51 -5.22 11.45 0.89
CA LEU A 51 -5.44 10.61 -0.29
C LEU A 51 -6.54 11.14 -1.22
N ILE A 52 -7.48 11.94 -0.71
CA ILE A 52 -8.66 12.41 -1.46
C ILE A 52 -8.74 13.92 -1.59
N LYS A 53 -7.76 14.66 -1.07
CA LYS A 53 -7.80 16.14 -1.03
C LYS A 53 -7.92 16.79 -2.42
N ASP A 54 -7.39 16.13 -3.45
CA ASP A 54 -7.43 16.55 -4.85
C ASP A 54 -8.82 16.38 -5.48
N VAL A 55 -9.62 15.45 -4.94
CA VAL A 55 -11.01 15.23 -5.34
C VAL A 55 -12.02 15.88 -4.39
N CYS A 56 -11.59 16.46 -3.27
CA CYS A 56 -12.46 17.22 -2.38
C CYS A 56 -13.03 18.46 -3.10
N GLY A 57 -14.36 18.52 -3.22
CA GLY A 57 -15.07 19.66 -3.83
C GLY A 57 -15.44 19.50 -5.31
N ILE A 58 -15.16 18.34 -5.94
CA ILE A 58 -15.61 18.07 -7.32
C ILE A 58 -17.13 17.92 -7.42
N ALA A 59 -17.77 17.43 -6.35
CA ALA A 59 -19.23 17.26 -6.29
C ALA A 59 -19.88 18.62 -5.97
N LYS A 60 -20.76 19.08 -6.86
CA LYS A 60 -21.51 20.34 -6.72
C LYS A 60 -23.00 20.06 -6.57
N GLY A 61 -23.73 20.95 -5.89
CA GLY A 61 -25.19 20.90 -5.79
C GLY A 61 -25.75 20.08 -4.62
N GLY A 62 -24.92 19.59 -3.70
CA GLY A 62 -25.36 18.92 -2.48
C GLY A 62 -25.51 19.85 -1.28
N PRO A 63 -26.27 19.43 -0.25
CA PRO A 63 -26.23 19.98 1.10
C PRO A 63 -24.81 20.28 1.58
N LYS A 64 -24.68 21.39 2.32
CA LYS A 64 -23.42 21.85 2.91
C LYS A 64 -22.75 20.80 3.79
N ASP A 65 -23.53 19.94 4.43
CA ASP A 65 -23.04 18.90 5.32
C ASP A 65 -23.98 17.69 5.34
N TYR A 66 -23.46 16.56 4.85
CA TYR A 66 -24.13 15.26 4.95
C TYR A 66 -23.76 14.50 6.23
N ALA A 67 -22.58 14.74 6.80
CA ALA A 67 -22.04 13.95 7.90
C ALA A 67 -22.79 14.21 9.22
N SER A 68 -23.07 15.48 9.54
CA SER A 68 -23.76 15.82 10.79
C SER A 68 -25.29 15.85 10.66
N HIS A 69 -25.84 15.63 9.46
CA HIS A 69 -27.27 15.74 9.18
C HIS A 69 -27.85 14.47 8.53
N PRO A 70 -28.10 13.41 9.32
CA PRO A 70 -28.53 12.10 8.82
C PRO A 70 -29.83 12.12 8.00
N LYS A 71 -30.67 13.15 8.19
CA LYS A 71 -31.89 13.38 7.40
C LYS A 71 -31.65 13.40 5.89
N TYR A 72 -30.47 13.82 5.45
CA TYR A 72 -30.09 13.86 4.03
C TYR A 72 -29.66 12.50 3.46
N LEU A 73 -29.49 11.48 4.31
CA LEU A 73 -29.14 10.11 3.92
C LEU A 73 -30.36 9.17 3.95
N LYS A 74 -31.56 9.69 4.20
CA LYS A 74 -32.79 8.89 4.25
C LYS A 74 -33.08 8.28 2.86
N GLY A 75 -33.24 6.97 2.79
CA GLY A 75 -33.45 6.23 1.53
C GLY A 75 -32.17 5.95 0.74
N PHE A 76 -30.99 6.30 1.25
CA PHE A 76 -29.72 5.98 0.61
C PHE A 76 -29.42 4.48 0.74
N GLY A 77 -29.39 3.76 -0.40
CA GLY A 77 -29.09 2.33 -0.44
C GLY A 77 -30.30 1.40 -0.28
N GLU A 78 -31.52 1.93 -0.29
CA GLU A 78 -32.73 1.12 -0.41
C GLU A 78 -32.92 0.71 -1.89
N ALA A 79 -33.23 -0.56 -2.13
CA ALA A 79 -33.34 -1.20 -3.45
C ALA A 79 -34.80 -1.21 -3.95
#